data_AF-A0A8T6JW21-F1
#
_entry.id   AF-A0A8T6JW21-F1
#
_cell.length_a   1.000
_cell.length_b   1.000
_cell.length_c   1.000
_cell.angle_alpha   90.00
_cell.angle_beta   90.00
_cell.angle_gamma   90.00
#
_symmetry.space_group_name_H-M   'P 1'
#
loop_
_entity.id
_entity.type
_entity.pdbx_description
1 polymer ?
#
loop_
_entity_poly.entity_id
_entity_poly.type
_entity_poly.pdbx_seq_one_letter_code
_entity_poly.pdbx_strand_id
1 'polypeptide(L)'
;MLHNFGNAVSLVFKSLLNRRATAILTIASIAVSAGLLSIVDRVRTDTQTSFANTISGTDLIIGARSGDLNLLLYSVFRIGNPTNNVTWNSYRTIGARPEVEWTIPFSLGDAHRGYRVLGTDLGYFSHY
;
A
#
# COMPACT_ATOMS: atom_id res chain seq x y z
N MET A 1 49.11 -6.97 20.26
CA MET A 1 48.17 -5.91 19.81
C MET A 1 46.69 -6.22 20.11
N LEU A 2 46.24 -7.48 20.10
CA LEU A 2 44.83 -7.86 20.36
C LEU A 2 44.36 -7.74 21.84
N HIS A 3 45.27 -7.79 22.81
CA HIS A 3 44.92 -7.77 24.25
C HIS A 3 44.44 -6.39 24.75
N ASN A 4 44.87 -5.30 24.10
CA ASN A 4 44.45 -3.94 24.48
C ASN A 4 42.99 -3.63 24.08
N PHE A 5 42.47 -4.33 23.07
CA PHE A 5 41.11 -4.09 22.58
C PHE A 5 40.04 -4.50 23.60
N GLY A 6 40.23 -5.65 24.27
CA GLY A 6 39.31 -6.12 25.32
C GLY A 6 39.25 -5.18 26.51
N ASN A 7 40.39 -4.64 26.93
CA ASN A 7 40.47 -3.66 28.02
C ASN A 7 39.86 -2.30 27.63
N ALA A 8 40.07 -1.85 26.39
CA ALA A 8 39.48 -0.62 25.89
C ALA A 8 37.94 -0.69 25.87
N VAL A 9 37.35 -1.79 25.38
CA VAL A 9 35.89 -1.99 25.36
C VAL A 9 35.31 -2.03 26.78
N SER A 10 36.00 -2.70 27.72
CA SER A 10 35.59 -2.75 29.13
C SER A 10 35.62 -1.37 29.80
N LEU A 11 36.63 -0.56 29.52
CA LEU A 11 36.74 0.82 30.00
C LEU A 11 35.63 1.72 29.42
N VAL A 12 35.33 1.58 28.12
CA VAL A 12 34.23 2.31 27.47
C VAL A 12 32.88 1.95 28.09
N PHE A 13 32.62 0.65 28.34
CA PHE A 13 31.39 0.20 28.99
C PHE A 13 31.27 0.72 30.42
N LYS A 14 32.35 0.65 31.22
CA LYS A 14 32.36 1.20 32.59
C LYS A 14 32.17 2.73 32.60
N SER A 15 32.72 3.43 31.62
CA SER A 15 32.55 4.89 31.45
C SER A 15 31.10 5.26 31.08
N LEU A 16 30.48 4.51 30.15
CA LEU A 16 29.06 4.65 29.82
C LEU A 16 28.15 4.33 31.02
N LEU A 17 28.52 3.32 31.82
CA LEU A 17 27.80 2.94 33.04
C LEU A 17 27.92 3.98 34.16
N ASN A 18 28.94 4.83 34.14
CA ASN A 18 29.11 5.93 35.08
C ASN A 18 28.33 7.19 34.66
N ARG A 19 28.01 7.32 33.37
CA ARG A 19 27.21 8.42 32.77
C ARG A 19 25.91 7.91 32.15
N ARG A 20 25.18 7.05 32.87
CA ARG A 20 24.01 6.33 32.35
C ARG A 20 22.94 7.26 31.78
N ALA A 21 22.64 8.36 32.46
CA ALA A 21 21.58 9.28 32.02
C ALA A 21 21.88 9.87 30.64
N THR A 22 23.09 10.43 30.46
CA THR A 22 23.50 11.00 29.17
C THR A 22 23.63 9.92 28.09
N ALA A 23 24.19 8.76 28.42
CA ALA A 23 24.31 7.64 27.49
C ALA A 23 22.94 7.15 26.98
N ILE A 24 21.96 7.01 27.89
CA ILE A 24 20.59 6.61 27.54
C ILE A 24 19.94 7.65 26.63
N LEU A 25 20.08 8.94 26.94
CA LEU A 25 19.53 10.02 26.10
C LEU A 25 20.13 9.98 24.70
N THR A 26 21.44 9.80 24.56
CA THR A 26 22.10 9.72 23.25
C THR A 26 21.63 8.49 22.46
N ILE A 27 21.54 7.32 23.10
CA ILE A 27 21.04 6.09 22.47
C ILE A 27 19.59 6.28 22.03
N ALA A 28 18.75 6.87 22.89
CA ALA A 28 17.36 7.16 22.58
C ALA A 28 17.24 8.11 21.38
N SER A 29 18.03 9.18 21.33
CA SER A 29 18.04 10.10 20.18
C SER A 29 18.42 9.39 18.89
N ILE A 30 19.47 8.56 18.90
CA ILE A 30 19.90 7.79 17.72
C ILE A 30 18.81 6.79 17.30
N ALA A 31 18.21 6.08 18.27
CA ALA A 31 17.15 5.13 18.01
C ALA A 31 15.90 5.79 17.39
N VAL A 32 15.51 6.97 17.89
CA VAL A 32 14.40 7.75 17.32
C VAL A 32 14.72 8.22 15.91
N SER A 33 15.91 8.74 15.65
CA SER A 33 16.31 9.19 14.30
C SER A 33 16.33 8.05 13.29
N ALA A 34 16.98 6.93 13.61
CA ALA A 34 17.05 5.76 12.73
C ALA A 34 15.68 5.06 12.60
N GLY A 35 14.90 5.03 13.69
CA GLY A 35 13.55 4.48 13.72
C GLY A 35 12.61 5.27 12.81
N LEU A 36 12.66 6.61 12.85
CA LEU A 36 11.84 7.45 12.00
C LEU A 36 12.10 7.18 10.51
N LEU A 37 13.37 7.10 10.11
CA LEU A 37 13.74 6.77 8.73
C LEU A 37 13.18 5.40 8.32
N SER A 38 13.38 4.39 9.17
CA SER A 38 12.90 3.02 8.94
C SER A 38 11.38 2.95 8.84
N ILE A 39 10.65 3.72 9.67
CA ILE A 39 9.18 3.78 9.66
C ILE A 39 8.69 4.39 8.34
N VAL A 40 9.30 5.47 7.87
CA VAL A 40 8.90 6.10 6.60
C VAL A 40 9.08 5.13 5.43
N ASP A 41 10.21 4.45 5.36
CA ASP A 41 10.48 3.46 4.31
C ASP A 41 9.52 2.27 4.41
N ARG A 42 9.22 1.81 5.63
CA ARG A 42 8.28 0.73 5.88
C ARG A 42 6.86 1.12 5.47
N VAL A 43 6.37 2.28 5.88
CA VAL A 43 5.04 2.80 5.51
C VAL A 43 4.93 2.95 3.99
N ARG A 44 5.97 3.48 3.34
CA ARG A 44 6.02 3.58 1.87
C ARG A 44 5.90 2.22 1.21
N THR A 45 6.68 1.25 1.68
CA THR A 45 6.73 -0.12 1.13
C THR A 45 5.42 -0.87 1.37
N ASP A 46 4.88 -0.79 2.58
CA ASP A 46 3.62 -1.45 2.95
C ASP A 46 2.44 -0.81 2.19
N THR A 47 2.48 0.49 1.93
CA THR A 47 1.52 1.17 1.06
C THR A 47 1.60 0.60 -0.36
N GLN A 48 2.80 0.57 -0.96
CA GLN A 48 3.02 0.01 -2.31
C GLN A 48 2.62 -1.48 -2.41
N THR A 49 2.86 -2.26 -1.36
CA THR A 49 2.56 -3.69 -1.33
C THR A 49 1.06 -3.94 -1.12
N SER A 50 0.39 -3.14 -0.28
CA SER A 50 -1.07 -3.19 -0.10
C SER A 50 -1.81 -2.81 -1.39
N PHE A 51 -1.22 -1.94 -2.21
CA PHE A 51 -1.69 -1.66 -3.56
C PHE A 51 -1.63 -2.90 -4.48
N ALA A 52 -0.54 -3.67 -4.41
CA ALA A 52 -0.36 -4.86 -5.24
C ALA A 52 -1.22 -6.06 -4.78
N ASN A 53 -1.33 -6.29 -3.47
CA ASN A 53 -1.96 -7.49 -2.92
C ASN A 53 -3.50 -7.48 -2.98
N THR A 54 -4.14 -6.31 -3.11
CA THR A 54 -5.62 -6.23 -3.24
C THR A 54 -6.10 -6.61 -4.66
N ILE A 55 -5.17 -6.83 -5.60
CA ILE A 55 -5.44 -7.13 -7.02
C ILE A 55 -4.79 -8.47 -7.42
N SER A 56 -4.87 -9.49 -6.56
CA SER A 56 -4.26 -10.82 -6.83
C SER A 56 -5.03 -11.69 -7.85
N GLY A 57 -5.94 -11.10 -8.64
CA GLY A 57 -6.74 -11.85 -9.63
C GLY A 57 -7.34 -10.99 -10.75
N THR A 58 -6.85 -9.75 -10.96
CA THR A 58 -7.31 -8.89 -12.05
C THR A 58 -6.10 -8.38 -12.82
N ASP A 59 -5.89 -8.93 -14.02
CA ASP A 59 -4.73 -8.59 -14.86
C ASP A 59 -4.77 -7.15 -15.39
N LEU A 60 -5.97 -6.59 -15.54
CA LEU A 60 -6.17 -5.27 -16.14
C LEU A 60 -7.45 -4.59 -15.63
N ILE A 61 -7.33 -3.34 -15.18
CA ILE A 61 -8.46 -2.47 -14.86
C ILE A 61 -8.65 -1.48 -16.01
N ILE A 62 -9.88 -1.40 -16.55
CA ILE A 62 -10.24 -0.48 -17.64
C ILE A 62 -11.29 0.51 -17.14
N GLY A 63 -11.01 1.80 -17.29
CA GLY A 63 -11.88 2.91 -16.91
C GLY A 63 -11.87 4.00 -17.99
N ALA A 64 -12.71 5.03 -17.85
CA ALA A 64 -12.66 6.14 -18.78
C ALA A 64 -11.34 6.93 -18.61
N ARG A 65 -11.02 7.77 -19.60
CA ARG A 65 -9.80 8.58 -19.60
C ARG A 65 -9.65 9.37 -18.29
N SER A 66 -8.72 8.94 -17.46
CA SER A 66 -8.31 9.54 -16.19
C SER A 66 -6.81 9.30 -15.97
N GLY A 67 -6.25 9.80 -14.87
CA GLY A 67 -4.91 9.40 -14.45
C GLY A 67 -4.90 7.96 -13.91
N ASP A 68 -3.87 7.18 -14.24
CA ASP A 68 -3.74 5.76 -13.86
C ASP A 68 -3.88 5.53 -12.34
N LEU A 69 -3.30 6.42 -11.54
CA LEU A 69 -3.40 6.38 -10.08
C LEU A 69 -4.84 6.61 -9.60
N ASN A 70 -5.59 7.50 -10.24
CA ASN A 70 -6.97 7.79 -9.85
C ASN A 70 -7.88 6.60 -10.17
N LEU A 71 -7.68 5.96 -11.32
CA LEU A 71 -8.40 4.76 -11.73
C LEU A 71 -8.14 3.59 -10.76
N LEU A 72 -6.89 3.39 -10.33
CA LEU A 72 -6.55 2.37 -9.35
C LEU A 72 -7.16 2.67 -7.96
N LEU A 73 -6.97 3.90 -7.45
CA LEU A 73 -7.51 4.31 -6.15
C LEU A 73 -9.03 4.24 -6.10
N TYR A 74 -9.70 4.62 -7.19
CA TYR A 74 -11.16 4.58 -7.29
C TYR A 74 -11.67 3.14 -7.40
N SER A 75 -11.04 2.30 -8.22
CA SER A 75 -11.51 0.92 -8.45
C SER A 75 -11.28 0.01 -7.25
N VAL A 76 -10.11 0.13 -6.60
CA VAL A 76 -9.68 -0.80 -5.53
C VAL A 76 -9.99 -0.25 -4.15
N PHE A 77 -9.61 0.99 -3.88
CA PHE A 77 -9.75 1.62 -2.56
C PHE A 77 -11.06 2.41 -2.43
N ARG A 78 -11.76 2.63 -3.54
CA ARG A 78 -12.95 3.49 -3.62
C ARG A 78 -12.66 4.87 -3.01
N ILE A 79 -11.46 5.40 -3.28
CA ILE A 79 -10.99 6.73 -2.87
C ILE A 79 -10.83 7.58 -4.12
N GLY A 80 -11.41 8.79 -4.11
CA GLY A 80 -11.30 9.75 -5.22
C GLY A 80 -12.66 10.15 -5.80
N ASN A 81 -12.63 11.06 -6.77
CA ASN A 81 -13.82 11.50 -7.50
C ASN A 81 -14.10 10.54 -8.67
N PRO A 82 -15.37 10.26 -8.98
CA PRO A 82 -15.74 9.41 -10.10
C PRO A 82 -15.09 9.93 -11.38
N THR A 83 -14.32 9.06 -12.04
CA THR A 83 -13.94 9.30 -13.43
C THR A 83 -15.20 9.25 -14.30
N ASN A 84 -15.14 9.75 -15.53
CA ASN A 84 -16.20 9.45 -16.49
C ASN A 84 -16.47 7.94 -16.51
N ASN A 85 -17.72 7.55 -16.77
CA ASN A 85 -18.06 6.14 -16.88
C ASN A 85 -17.64 5.61 -18.25
N VAL A 86 -17.17 4.36 -18.30
CA VAL A 86 -17.07 3.64 -19.57
C VAL A 86 -18.50 3.40 -20.05
N THR A 87 -18.79 3.70 -21.31
CA THR A 87 -20.12 3.45 -21.86
C THR A 87 -20.38 1.95 -21.94
N TRP A 88 -21.64 1.54 -21.76
CA TRP A 88 -22.03 0.12 -21.87
C TRP A 88 -21.64 -0.49 -23.22
N ASN A 89 -21.69 0.31 -24.29
CA ASN A 89 -21.25 -0.14 -25.61
C ASN A 89 -19.75 -0.45 -25.65
N SER A 90 -18.90 0.39 -25.06
CA SER A 90 -17.46 0.14 -24.98
C SER A 90 -17.16 -1.12 -24.15
N TYR A 91 -17.87 -1.33 -23.05
CA TYR A 91 -17.75 -2.56 -22.26
C TYR A 91 -18.03 -3.80 -23.10
N ARG A 92 -19.17 -3.84 -23.82
CA ARG A 92 -19.50 -4.98 -24.70
C ARG A 92 -18.47 -5.20 -25.80
N THR A 93 -17.95 -4.13 -26.39
CA THR A 93 -16.90 -4.22 -27.42
C THR A 93 -15.60 -4.81 -26.87
N ILE A 94 -15.25 -4.49 -25.61
CA ILE A 94 -14.05 -5.05 -24.95
C ILE A 94 -14.29 -6.50 -24.55
N GLY A 95 -15.42 -6.81 -23.91
CA GLY A 95 -15.75 -8.18 -23.49
C GLY A 95 -15.95 -9.16 -24.65
N ALA A 96 -16.24 -8.67 -25.86
CA ALA A 96 -16.36 -9.50 -27.06
C ALA A 96 -15.00 -9.83 -27.73
N ARG A 97 -13.88 -9.33 -27.19
CA ARG A 97 -12.54 -9.59 -27.74
C ARG A 97 -12.07 -11.01 -27.40
N PRO A 98 -11.42 -11.72 -28.33
CA PRO A 98 -10.94 -13.08 -28.08
C PRO A 98 -9.81 -13.15 -27.04
N GLU A 99 -9.11 -12.05 -26.79
CA GLU A 99 -8.05 -11.96 -25.76
C GLU A 99 -8.60 -11.85 -24.33
N VAL A 100 -9.92 -11.74 -24.16
CA VAL A 100 -10.58 -11.47 -22.90
C VAL A 100 -11.31 -12.73 -22.42
N GLU A 101 -10.75 -13.39 -21.41
CA GLU A 101 -11.32 -14.64 -20.86
C GLU A 101 -12.61 -14.37 -20.07
N TRP A 102 -12.63 -13.30 -19.28
CA TRP A 102 -13.79 -12.85 -18.52
C TRP A 102 -13.70 -11.35 -18.24
N THR A 103 -14.84 -10.70 -18.01
CA THR A 103 -14.89 -9.29 -17.58
C THR A 103 -16.01 -9.10 -16.58
N ILE A 104 -15.81 -8.20 -15.63
CA ILE A 104 -16.82 -7.87 -14.63
C ILE A 104 -17.07 -6.36 -14.71
N PRO A 105 -18.28 -5.92 -15.09
CA PRO A 105 -18.62 -4.51 -15.07
C PRO A 105 -18.76 -4.10 -13.60
N PHE A 106 -18.18 -2.97 -13.23
CA PHE A 106 -18.31 -2.43 -11.89
C PHE A 106 -18.73 -0.96 -11.98
N SER A 107 -19.73 -0.58 -11.19
CA SER A 107 -20.21 0.80 -11.07
C SER A 107 -20.34 1.12 -9.58
N LEU A 108 -19.54 2.07 -9.13
CA LEU A 108 -19.55 2.51 -7.73
C LEU A 108 -20.61 3.60 -7.58
N GLY A 109 -21.64 3.30 -6.79
CA GLY A 109 -22.70 4.24 -6.46
C GLY A 109 -22.51 4.88 -5.10
N ASP A 110 -23.54 5.58 -4.66
CA ASP A 110 -23.62 6.15 -3.32
C ASP A 110 -23.68 5.07 -2.23
N ALA A 111 -23.44 5.49 -0.99
CA ALA A 111 -23.63 4.63 0.16
C ALA A 111 -25.10 4.61 0.59
N HIS A 112 -25.65 3.43 0.87
CA HIS A 112 -26.94 3.25 1.49
C HIS A 112 -26.74 2.75 2.93
N ARG A 113 -27.21 3.52 3.93
CA ARG A 113 -27.10 3.16 5.36
C ARG A 113 -25.68 2.85 5.84
N GLY A 114 -24.69 3.57 5.31
CA GLY A 114 -23.27 3.36 5.63
C GLY A 114 -22.59 2.23 4.84
N TYR A 115 -23.32 1.50 4.00
CA TYR A 115 -22.76 0.48 3.11
C TYR A 115 -22.63 1.03 1.70
N ARG A 116 -21.45 0.91 1.10
CA ARG A 116 -21.22 1.32 -0.29
C ARG A 116 -21.95 0.38 -1.25
N VAL A 117 -22.80 0.92 -2.12
CA VAL A 117 -23.53 0.14 -3.12
C VAL A 117 -22.66 -0.03 -4.36
N LEU A 118 -22.57 -1.26 -4.85
CA LEU A 118 -21.84 -1.63 -6.07
C LEU A 118 -22.84 -2.21 -7.07
N GLY A 119 -22.90 -1.63 -8.28
CA GLY A 119 -23.55 -2.23 -9.43
C GLY A 119 -22.57 -3.12 -10.17
N THR A 120 -22.90 -4.40 -10.32
CA THR A 120 -22.08 -5.38 -11.04
C THR A 120 -22.96 -6.51 -11.57
N ASP A 121 -22.38 -7.48 -12.28
CA ASP A 121 -23.08 -8.69 -12.72
C ASP A 121 -22.83 -9.88 -11.77
N LEU A 122 -23.44 -11.02 -12.07
CA LEU A 122 -23.30 -12.23 -11.26
C LEU A 122 -21.90 -12.86 -11.31
N GLY A 123 -21.08 -12.50 -12.33
CA GLY A 123 -19.71 -12.96 -12.45
C GLY A 123 -18.82 -12.45 -11.32
N TYR A 124 -19.19 -11.34 -10.69
CA TYR A 124 -18.51 -10.79 -9.51
C TYR A 124 -18.29 -11.85 -8.42
N PHE A 125 -19.32 -12.61 -8.05
CA PHE A 125 -19.25 -13.59 -6.97
C PHE A 125 -18.50 -14.88 -7.33
N SER A 126 -18.22 -15.10 -8.62
CA SER A 126 -17.50 -16.29 -9.09
C SER A 126 -15.99 -16.06 -9.15
N HIS A 127 -15.56 -14.80 -9.31
CA HIS A 127 -14.17 -14.42 -9.51
C HIS A 127 -13.57 -13.60 -8.35
N TYR A 128 -14.39 -13.11 -7.42
CA TYR A 128 -14.02 -12.29 -6.26
C TYR A 128 -14.72 -12.79 -4.99
#